data_AF-A0A9E5G0Y5-F1
#
_entry.id   AF-A0A9E5G0Y5-F1
#
_cell.length_a   1.000
_cell.length_b   1.000
_cell.length_c   1.000
_cell.angle_alpha   90.00
_cell.angle_beta   90.00
_cell.angle_gamma   90.00
#
_symmetry.space_group_name_H-M   'P 1'
#
loop_
_entity.id
_entity.type
_entity.pdbx_description
1 polymer ?
#
loop_
_entity_poly.entity_id
_entity_poly.type
_entity_poly.pdbx_seq_one_letter_code
_entity_poly.pdbx_strand_id
1 'polypeptide(L)'
;MVGCALTYAAAALIYGRLNLLSIVFMLVLVGVGLDYGIHMVARYLEARRHLPTVPSIIHMMRTAVPSNLAGALTSAGVFLLAWFTEFQGLRELGVVSGIGLLLTLAAMVVMLPALLVIFDARLVKSPESSAPRSAFFSQREGVDRALRPAAAWRAVVISCAVALVAGWYGFTHIRFESNLLKLQANGLESVAWEHRVIDDSASASWFGALIVGSMEEIPPLADRLRAHPEVGQVRSVLDAV
;
A
#
# COMPACT_ATOMS: atom_id res chain seq x y z
N MET A 1 0.43 -10.79 14.14
CA MET A 1 0.97 -9.72 15.02
C MET A 1 2.46 -9.86 15.29
N VAL A 2 2.98 -11.06 15.61
CA VAL A 2 4.44 -11.26 15.83
C VAL A 2 5.29 -10.86 14.61
N GLY A 3 4.87 -11.23 13.40
CA GLY A 3 5.55 -10.80 12.17
C GLY A 3 5.62 -9.28 12.00
N CYS A 4 4.54 -8.57 12.32
CA CYS A 4 4.51 -7.10 12.29
C CYS A 4 5.45 -6.49 13.34
N ALA A 5 5.51 -7.07 14.55
CA ALA A 5 6.42 -6.61 15.60
C ALA A 5 7.89 -6.82 15.19
N LEU A 6 8.22 -7.97 14.59
CA LEU A 6 9.55 -8.24 14.04
C LEU A 6 9.92 -7.27 12.92
N THR A 7 8.96 -6.95 12.06
CA THR A 7 9.13 -5.96 10.99
C THR A 7 9.44 -4.59 11.56
N TYR A 8 8.74 -4.18 12.62
CA TYR A 8 8.97 -2.89 13.29
C TYR A 8 10.34 -2.83 13.98
N ALA A 9 10.74 -3.92 14.63
CA ALA A 9 12.07 -4.05 15.22
C ALA A 9 13.16 -3.94 14.14
N ALA A 10 12.99 -4.63 13.02
CA ALA A 10 13.89 -4.54 11.88
C ALA A 10 13.93 -3.12 11.29
N ALA A 11 12.77 -2.48 11.10
CA ALA A 11 12.69 -1.11 10.58
C ALA A 11 13.37 -0.10 11.51
N ALA A 12 13.15 -0.22 12.82
CA ALA A 12 13.79 0.62 13.82
C ALA A 12 15.31 0.44 13.84
N LEU A 13 15.80 -0.80 13.68
CA LEU A 13 17.23 -1.09 13.63
C LEU A 13 17.91 -0.59 12.35
N ILE A 14 17.24 -0.68 11.20
CA ILE A 14 17.83 -0.31 9.90
C ILE A 14 17.84 1.22 9.72
N TYR A 15 16.74 1.90 10.06
CA TYR A 15 16.56 3.33 9.71
C TYR A 15 16.56 4.28 10.91
N GLY A 16 16.36 3.79 12.13
CA GLY A 16 16.39 4.61 13.35
C GLY A 16 15.28 5.67 13.48
N ARG A 17 14.43 5.83 12.46
CA ARG A 17 13.33 6.80 12.38
C ARG A 17 12.13 6.17 11.71
N LEU A 18 10.94 6.54 12.15
CA LEU A 18 9.67 6.09 11.61
C LEU A 18 8.88 7.31 11.14
N ASN A 19 8.38 7.25 9.92
CA ASN A 19 7.64 8.36 9.29
C ASN A 19 6.13 8.06 9.31
N LEU A 20 5.28 9.07 9.11
CA LEU A 20 3.82 8.90 8.99
C LEU A 20 3.44 7.85 7.93
N LEU A 21 4.16 7.84 6.81
CA LEU A 21 3.96 6.85 5.75
C LEU A 21 4.22 5.41 6.24
N SER A 22 5.09 5.19 7.24
CA SER A 22 5.35 3.86 7.82
C SER A 22 4.08 3.21 8.42
N ILE A 23 3.16 4.00 8.96
CA ILE A 23 1.92 3.50 9.55
C ILE A 23 0.99 2.94 8.46
N VAL A 24 0.91 3.61 7.31
CA VAL A 24 0.08 3.16 6.18
C VAL A 24 0.57 1.81 5.65
N PHE A 25 1.89 1.64 5.51
CA PHE A 25 2.48 0.37 5.09
C PHE A 25 2.29 -0.75 6.12
N MET A 26 2.21 -0.42 7.42
CA MET A 26 1.88 -1.41 8.44
C MET A 26 0.49 -2.00 8.25
N LEU A 27 -0.51 -1.18 7.89
CA LEU A 27 -1.86 -1.66 7.58
C LEU A 27 -1.83 -2.63 6.39
N VAL A 28 -1.03 -2.32 5.37
CA VAL A 28 -0.83 -3.21 4.21
C VAL A 28 -0.19 -4.53 4.63
N LEU A 29 0.88 -4.50 5.43
CA LEU A 29 1.55 -5.69 5.97
C LEU A 29 0.61 -6.57 6.80
N VAL A 30 -0.27 -5.97 7.60
CA VAL A 30 -1.28 -6.71 8.35
C VAL A 30 -2.27 -7.38 7.39
N GLY A 31 -2.75 -6.65 6.38
CA GLY A 31 -3.67 -7.20 5.37
C GLY A 31 -3.08 -8.41 4.66
N VAL A 32 -1.93 -8.23 3.99
CA VAL A 32 -1.29 -9.31 3.22
C VAL A 32 -0.77 -10.43 4.15
N GLY A 33 -0.32 -10.10 5.36
CA GLY A 33 0.17 -11.07 6.33
C GLY A 33 -0.92 -12.02 6.87
N LEU A 34 -2.17 -11.53 6.98
CA LEU A 34 -3.31 -12.35 7.41
C LEU A 34 -3.68 -13.41 6.37
N ASP A 35 -3.54 -13.09 5.08
CA ASP A 35 -3.90 -13.99 3.98
C ASP A 35 -3.10 -15.30 4.01
N TYR A 36 -1.81 -15.24 4.36
CA TYR A 36 -0.97 -16.45 4.52
C TYR A 36 -1.54 -17.39 5.59
N GLY A 37 -2.01 -16.81 6.69
CA GLY A 37 -2.65 -17.54 7.77
C GLY A 37 -3.94 -18.21 7.36
N ILE A 38 -4.81 -17.45 6.69
CA ILE A 38 -6.09 -17.95 6.18
C ILE A 38 -5.85 -19.13 5.23
N HIS A 39 -4.89 -18.99 4.30
CA HIS A 39 -4.58 -20.04 3.35
C HIS A 39 -4.07 -21.32 4.04
N MET A 40 -3.15 -21.18 5.00
CA MET A 40 -2.62 -22.32 5.76
C MET A 40 -3.71 -22.99 6.61
N VAL A 41 -4.52 -22.22 7.34
CA VAL A 41 -5.62 -22.76 8.15
C VAL A 41 -6.66 -23.45 7.27
N ALA A 42 -6.99 -22.90 6.10
CA ALA A 42 -7.94 -23.52 5.18
C ALA A 42 -7.45 -24.90 4.73
N ARG A 43 -6.17 -25.03 4.35
CA ARG A 43 -5.56 -26.32 3.96
C ARG A 43 -5.46 -27.30 5.13
N TYR A 44 -5.18 -26.78 6.33
CA TYR A 44 -5.20 -27.59 7.54
C TYR A 44 -6.60 -28.15 7.82
N LEU A 45 -7.64 -27.31 7.81
CA LEU A 45 -9.02 -27.73 8.07
C LEU A 45 -9.53 -28.72 7.02
N GLU A 46 -9.16 -28.53 5.76
CA GLU A 46 -9.44 -29.49 4.69
C GLU A 46 -8.80 -30.85 4.96
N ALA A 47 -7.52 -30.88 5.33
CA ALA A 47 -6.82 -32.11 5.68
C ALA A 47 -7.39 -32.77 6.96
N ARG A 48 -7.77 -31.97 7.97
CA ARG A 48 -8.32 -32.46 9.24
C ARG A 48 -9.65 -33.19 9.11
N ARG A 49 -10.38 -33.03 8.00
CA ARG A 49 -11.59 -33.81 7.71
C ARG A 49 -11.32 -35.30 7.54
N HIS A 50 -10.11 -35.65 7.11
CA HIS A 50 -9.74 -37.02 6.74
C HIS A 50 -8.51 -37.53 7.49
N LEU A 51 -7.72 -36.64 8.08
CA LEU A 51 -6.45 -36.96 8.72
C LEU A 51 -6.42 -36.50 10.19
N PRO A 52 -5.66 -37.18 11.06
CA PRO A 52 -5.38 -36.72 12.42
C PRO A 52 -4.60 -35.39 12.41
N THR A 53 -4.46 -34.77 13.59
CA THR A 53 -3.78 -33.48 13.82
C THR A 53 -2.41 -33.40 13.15
N VAL A 54 -1.48 -34.28 13.53
CA VAL A 54 -0.07 -34.20 13.07
C VAL A 54 0.05 -34.44 11.55
N PRO A 55 -0.57 -35.47 10.95
CA PRO A 55 -0.54 -35.64 9.48
C PRO A 55 -1.18 -34.47 8.72
N SER A 56 -2.20 -33.82 9.29
CA SER A 56 -2.83 -32.64 8.67
C SER A 56 -1.91 -31.42 8.67
N ILE A 57 -1.14 -31.22 9.74
CA ILE A 57 -0.11 -30.17 9.79
C ILE A 57 0.95 -30.43 8.72
N ILE A 58 1.44 -31.67 8.60
CA ILE A 58 2.43 -32.02 7.57
C ILE A 58 1.86 -31.78 6.17
N HIS A 59 0.61 -32.16 5.91
CA HIS A 59 -0.06 -31.91 4.63
C HIS A 59 -0.17 -30.42 4.32
N MET A 60 -0.62 -29.61 5.28
CA MET A 60 -0.68 -28.16 5.16
C MET A 60 0.71 -27.58 4.86
N MET A 61 1.75 -27.99 5.59
CA MET A 61 3.11 -27.51 5.38
C MET A 61 3.63 -27.82 3.98
N ARG A 62 3.28 -28.98 3.41
CA ARG A 62 3.72 -29.38 2.07
C ARG A 62 2.96 -28.69 0.94
N THR A 63 1.73 -28.22 1.18
CA THR A 63 0.85 -27.67 0.14
C THR A 63 0.76 -26.15 0.21
N ALA A 64 0.50 -25.60 1.40
CA ALA A 64 0.26 -24.16 1.59
C ALA A 64 1.56 -23.35 1.60
N VAL A 65 2.63 -23.85 2.23
CA VAL A 65 3.87 -23.08 2.39
C VAL A 65 4.56 -22.78 1.06
N PRO A 66 4.72 -23.71 0.11
CA PRO A 66 5.31 -23.39 -1.19
C PRO A 66 4.49 -22.34 -1.97
N SER A 67 3.16 -22.45 -1.93
CA SER A 67 2.25 -21.48 -2.57
C SER A 67 2.38 -20.09 -1.93
N ASN A 68 2.34 -20.03 -0.60
CA ASN A 68 2.50 -18.77 0.13
C ASN A 68 3.89 -18.16 -0.07
N LEU A 69 4.94 -18.99 -0.14
CA LEU A 69 6.31 -18.53 -0.40
C LEU A 69 6.42 -17.89 -1.79
N ALA A 70 5.85 -18.53 -2.82
CA ALA A 70 5.82 -17.96 -4.16
C ALA A 70 5.08 -16.60 -4.19
N GLY A 71 3.91 -16.51 -3.57
CA GLY A 71 3.15 -15.26 -3.47
C GLY A 71 3.85 -14.18 -2.64
N ALA A 72 4.54 -14.57 -1.55
CA ALA A 72 5.30 -13.64 -0.72
C ALA A 72 6.54 -13.11 -1.46
N LEU A 73 7.24 -13.95 -2.23
CA LEU A 73 8.38 -13.54 -3.04
C LEU A 73 7.98 -12.54 -4.13
N THR A 74 6.90 -12.79 -4.85
CA THR A 74 6.41 -11.87 -5.89
C THR A 74 5.97 -10.53 -5.29
N SER A 75 5.22 -10.58 -4.20
CA SER A 75 4.74 -9.38 -3.50
C SER A 75 5.88 -8.59 -2.86
N ALA A 76 6.82 -9.26 -2.20
CA ALA A 76 8.02 -8.64 -1.66
C ALA A 76 8.87 -8.01 -2.77
N GLY A 77 8.98 -8.67 -3.93
CA GLY A 77 9.64 -8.14 -5.12
C GLY A 77 9.05 -6.79 -5.55
N VAL A 78 7.71 -6.67 -5.60
CA VAL A 78 7.03 -5.40 -5.93
C VAL A 78 7.39 -4.29 -4.94
N PHE A 79 7.40 -4.57 -3.64
CA PHE A 79 7.80 -3.57 -2.65
C PHE A 79 9.29 -3.21 -2.74
N LEU A 80 10.15 -4.17 -3.04
CA LEU A 80 11.58 -3.95 -3.21
C LEU A 80 11.91 -3.14 -4.47
N LEU A 81 11.04 -3.10 -5.48
CA LEU A 81 11.21 -2.19 -6.62
C LEU A 81 11.21 -0.71 -6.20
N ALA A 82 10.62 -0.36 -5.05
CA ALA A 82 10.71 0.98 -4.49
C ALA A 82 12.17 1.42 -4.24
N TRP A 83 13.11 0.48 -4.13
CA TRP A 83 14.53 0.77 -4.04
C TRP A 83 15.04 1.63 -5.20
N PHE A 84 14.49 1.46 -6.40
CA PHE A 84 14.91 2.21 -7.58
C PHE A 84 14.35 3.63 -7.64
N THR A 85 13.49 4.02 -6.70
CA THR A 85 12.91 5.37 -6.68
C THR A 85 13.88 6.38 -6.06
N GLU A 86 13.84 7.63 -6.53
CA GLU A 86 14.65 8.73 -5.98
C GLU A 86 14.04 9.33 -4.71
N PHE A 87 12.76 9.05 -4.45
CA PHE A 87 12.07 9.53 -3.27
C PHE A 87 12.41 8.66 -2.04
N GLN A 88 13.27 9.21 -1.17
CA GLN A 88 13.78 8.50 0.02
C GLN A 88 12.67 7.89 0.88
N GLY A 89 11.57 8.62 1.09
CA GLY A 89 10.45 8.11 1.88
C GLY A 89 9.84 6.82 1.32
N LEU A 90 9.68 6.72 -0.01
CA LEU A 90 9.15 5.51 -0.64
C LEU A 90 10.18 4.38 -0.68
N ARG A 91 11.46 4.71 -0.90
CA ARG A 91 12.57 3.75 -0.89
C ARG A 91 12.68 3.01 0.44
N GLU A 92 12.77 3.74 1.55
CA GLU A 92 12.93 3.13 2.89
C GLU A 92 11.74 2.23 3.22
N LEU A 93 10.53 2.70 2.92
CA LEU A 93 9.29 1.98 3.24
C LEU A 93 9.07 0.73 2.40
N GLY A 94 9.40 0.78 1.11
CA GLY A 94 9.29 -0.41 0.26
C GLY A 94 10.26 -1.51 0.69
N VAL A 95 11.47 -1.17 1.12
CA VAL A 95 12.42 -2.14 1.68
C VAL A 95 11.89 -2.77 2.97
N VAL A 96 11.44 -1.94 3.92
CA VAL A 96 10.87 -2.42 5.18
C VAL A 96 9.68 -3.34 4.92
N SER A 97 8.80 -2.96 3.99
CA SER A 97 7.60 -3.73 3.66
C SER A 97 7.93 -5.05 2.97
N GLY A 98 8.86 -5.06 2.02
CA GLY A 98 9.31 -6.27 1.34
C GLY A 98 9.92 -7.28 2.31
N ILE A 99 10.84 -6.83 3.18
CA ILE A 99 11.46 -7.67 4.20
C ILE A 99 10.42 -8.12 5.24
N GLY A 100 9.56 -7.20 5.67
CA GLY A 100 8.52 -7.46 6.66
C GLY A 100 7.52 -8.53 6.22
N LEU A 101 7.24 -8.61 4.92
CA LEU A 101 6.37 -9.62 4.35
C LEU A 101 6.96 -11.02 4.47
N LEU A 102 8.28 -11.14 4.20
CA LEU A 102 9.02 -12.39 4.34
C LEU A 102 9.14 -12.80 5.81
N LEU A 103 9.43 -11.85 6.71
CA LEU A 103 9.45 -12.09 8.15
C LEU A 103 8.07 -12.52 8.68
N THR A 104 7.00 -11.94 8.16
CA THR A 104 5.63 -12.30 8.54
C THR A 104 5.28 -13.72 8.08
N LEU A 105 5.66 -14.09 6.85
CA LEU A 105 5.51 -15.46 6.38
C LEU A 105 6.31 -16.43 7.27
N ALA A 106 7.59 -16.12 7.55
CA ALA A 106 8.44 -16.98 8.39
C ALA A 106 7.85 -17.16 9.80
N ALA A 107 7.39 -16.08 10.43
CA ALA A 107 6.70 -16.14 11.71
C ALA A 107 5.44 -17.01 11.64
N MET A 108 4.67 -16.95 10.54
CA MET A 108 3.46 -17.75 10.38
C MET A 108 3.77 -19.23 10.20
N VAL A 109 4.77 -19.55 9.37
CA VAL A 109 5.21 -20.94 9.12
C VAL A 109 5.71 -21.60 10.41
N VAL A 110 6.31 -20.85 11.33
CA VAL A 110 6.80 -21.38 12.62
C VAL A 110 5.71 -21.40 13.69
N MET A 111 5.00 -20.29 13.88
CA MET A 111 4.06 -20.16 15.01
C MET A 111 2.73 -20.86 14.75
N LEU A 112 2.20 -20.79 13.52
CA LEU A 112 0.88 -21.32 13.21
C LEU A 112 0.77 -22.83 13.48
N PRO A 113 1.71 -23.69 13.05
CA PRO A 113 1.64 -25.12 13.39
C PRO A 113 1.61 -25.37 14.89
N ALA A 114 2.41 -24.65 15.68
CA ALA A 114 2.45 -24.80 17.13
C ALA A 114 1.11 -24.40 17.78
N LEU A 115 0.53 -23.29 17.33
CA LEU A 115 -0.81 -22.85 17.75
C LEU A 115 -1.89 -23.89 17.37
N LEU A 116 -1.82 -24.44 16.16
CA LEU A 116 -2.78 -25.45 15.72
C LEU A 116 -2.71 -26.72 16.56
N VAL A 117 -1.53 -27.19 16.97
CA VAL A 117 -1.41 -28.35 17.89
C VAL A 117 -2.09 -28.08 19.23
N ILE A 118 -1.88 -26.89 19.80
CA ILE A 118 -2.43 -26.52 21.11
C ILE A 118 -3.95 -26.36 21.06
N PHE A 119 -4.48 -25.76 19.99
CA PHE A 119 -5.89 -25.40 19.87
C PHE A 119 -6.72 -26.37 19.00
N ASP A 120 -6.14 -27.46 18.49
CA ASP A 120 -6.80 -28.41 17.59
C ASP A 120 -8.14 -28.91 18.16
N ALA A 121 -8.15 -29.27 19.45
CA ALA A 121 -9.34 -29.79 20.11
C ALA A 121 -10.51 -28.78 20.12
N ARG A 122 -10.24 -27.47 20.08
CA ARG A 122 -11.28 -26.42 20.00
C ARG A 122 -11.69 -26.11 18.56
N LEU A 123 -10.75 -26.20 17.62
CA LEU A 123 -10.98 -25.96 16.20
C LEU A 123 -11.84 -27.07 15.58
N VAL A 124 -11.61 -28.33 15.99
CA VAL A 124 -12.35 -29.50 15.50
C VAL A 124 -13.65 -29.75 16.29
N LYS A 125 -13.73 -29.33 17.57
CA LYS A 125 -14.98 -29.26 18.36
C LYS A 125 -15.91 -28.12 17.95
N SER A 126 -15.74 -27.53 16.77
CA SER A 126 -16.87 -26.95 16.07
C SER A 126 -17.47 -28.03 15.16
N PRO A 127 -18.16 -29.06 15.70
CA PRO A 127 -18.95 -29.94 14.86
C PRO A 127 -20.07 -29.08 14.30
N GLU A 128 -20.28 -29.12 12.99
CA GLU A 128 -21.54 -28.67 12.40
C GLU A 128 -22.05 -27.28 12.82
N SER A 129 -21.19 -26.26 12.81
CA SER A 129 -21.60 -25.18 11.92
C SER A 129 -21.29 -25.79 10.54
N SER A 130 -22.26 -26.34 9.79
CA SER A 130 -23.34 -25.53 9.23
C SER A 130 -22.94 -24.07 9.23
N ALA A 131 -21.70 -23.74 8.81
CA ALA A 131 -21.41 -22.43 8.28
C ALA A 131 -22.56 -22.27 7.32
N PRO A 132 -23.49 -21.32 7.55
CA PRO A 132 -24.67 -21.21 6.70
C PRO A 132 -24.07 -21.28 5.31
N ARG A 133 -24.39 -22.35 4.59
CA ARG A 133 -23.84 -22.65 3.28
C ARG A 133 -24.47 -21.54 2.48
N SER A 134 -23.76 -20.41 2.44
CA SER A 134 -24.41 -19.13 2.73
C SER A 134 -25.66 -19.04 1.88
N ALA A 135 -26.81 -18.73 2.48
CA ALA A 135 -28.02 -18.50 1.69
C ALA A 135 -27.74 -17.49 0.54
N PHE A 136 -26.68 -16.68 0.69
CA PHE A 136 -26.06 -15.82 -0.32
C PHE A 136 -25.38 -16.54 -1.50
N PHE A 137 -24.55 -17.59 -1.27
CA PHE A 137 -23.92 -18.39 -2.33
C PHE A 137 -24.78 -19.58 -2.79
N SER A 138 -25.66 -20.16 -1.95
CA SER A 138 -26.57 -21.23 -2.38
C SER A 138 -27.76 -20.71 -3.21
N GLN A 139 -28.16 -19.44 -3.08
CA GLN A 139 -29.06 -18.81 -4.05
C GLN A 139 -28.42 -18.66 -5.45
N ARG A 140 -27.08 -18.67 -5.56
CA ARG A 140 -26.39 -18.70 -6.85
C ARG A 140 -26.33 -20.08 -7.51
N GLU A 141 -26.68 -21.17 -6.80
CA GLU A 141 -26.86 -22.47 -7.47
C GLU A 141 -28.02 -22.44 -8.49
N GLY A 142 -28.93 -21.45 -8.40
CA GLY A 142 -29.92 -21.14 -9.43
C GLY A 142 -29.36 -20.38 -10.64
N VAL A 143 -28.25 -19.66 -10.49
CA VAL A 143 -27.55 -18.94 -11.57
C VAL A 143 -26.67 -19.92 -12.36
N ASP A 144 -26.02 -20.87 -11.69
CA ASP A 144 -25.20 -21.92 -12.33
C ASP A 144 -26.03 -22.90 -13.17
N ARG A 145 -27.33 -23.05 -12.87
CA ARG A 145 -28.26 -23.88 -13.66
C ARG A 145 -28.94 -23.11 -14.80
N ALA A 146 -29.07 -21.79 -14.69
CA ALA A 146 -29.81 -20.95 -15.65
C ALA A 146 -28.91 -20.31 -16.73
N LEU A 147 -27.64 -20.06 -16.43
CA LEU A 147 -26.69 -19.63 -17.45
C LEU A 147 -26.10 -20.88 -18.12
N ARG A 148 -26.50 -21.14 -19.37
CA ARG A 148 -25.71 -22.01 -20.27
C ARG A 148 -24.24 -21.57 -20.12
N PRO A 149 -23.25 -22.48 -20.01
CA PRO A 149 -21.84 -22.10 -19.80
C PRO A 149 -21.35 -21.06 -20.83
N ALA A 150 -21.91 -21.07 -22.04
CA ALA A 150 -21.70 -20.05 -23.06
C ALA A 150 -22.28 -18.66 -22.73
N ALA A 151 -23.43 -18.56 -22.07
CA ALA A 151 -24.03 -17.30 -21.63
C ALA A 151 -23.30 -16.70 -20.43
N ALA A 152 -22.87 -17.51 -19.46
CA ALA A 152 -22.01 -17.06 -18.35
C ALA A 152 -20.67 -16.52 -18.88
N TRP A 153 -20.03 -17.26 -19.79
CA TRP A 153 -18.79 -16.81 -20.44
C TRP A 153 -18.97 -15.48 -21.17
N ARG A 154 -20.05 -15.35 -21.97
CA ARG A 154 -20.37 -14.09 -22.67
C ARG A 154 -20.59 -12.93 -21.69
N ALA A 155 -21.30 -13.16 -20.59
CA ALA A 155 -21.53 -12.12 -19.59
C ALA A 155 -20.22 -11.66 -18.93
N VAL A 156 -19.31 -12.59 -18.62
CA VAL A 156 -17.97 -12.27 -18.09
C VAL A 156 -17.16 -11.47 -19.12
N VAL A 157 -17.11 -11.93 -20.37
CA VAL A 157 -16.38 -11.23 -21.45
C VAL A 157 -16.93 -9.83 -21.68
N ILE A 158 -18.26 -9.67 -21.73
CA ILE A 158 -18.90 -8.37 -21.89
C ILE A 158 -18.59 -7.48 -20.68
N SER A 159 -18.67 -8.00 -19.46
CA SER A 159 -18.36 -7.22 -18.24
C SER A 159 -16.91 -6.76 -18.22
N CYS A 160 -15.97 -7.65 -18.59
CA CYS A 160 -14.56 -7.29 -18.75
C CYS A 160 -14.36 -6.25 -19.85
N ALA A 161 -15.02 -6.38 -21.01
CA ALA A 161 -14.93 -5.42 -22.09
C ALA A 161 -15.47 -4.05 -21.67
N VAL A 162 -16.62 -4.00 -20.99
CA VAL A 162 -17.19 -2.76 -20.45
C VAL A 162 -16.26 -2.13 -19.42
N ALA A 163 -15.69 -2.92 -18.51
CA ALA A 163 -14.73 -2.43 -17.51
C ALA A 163 -13.45 -1.88 -18.17
N LEU A 164 -12.96 -2.51 -19.26
CA LEU A 164 -11.82 -2.03 -20.03
C LEU A 164 -12.13 -0.73 -20.75
N VAL A 165 -13.31 -0.61 -21.38
CA VAL A 165 -13.73 0.64 -22.06
C VAL A 165 -13.92 1.77 -21.05
N ALA A 166 -14.56 1.50 -19.92
CA ALA A 166 -14.71 2.47 -18.84
C ALA A 166 -13.37 2.86 -18.23
N GLY A 167 -12.46 1.89 -18.01
CA GLY A 167 -11.12 2.13 -17.51
C GLY A 167 -10.28 2.96 -18.49
N TRP A 168 -10.38 2.68 -19.80
CA TRP A 168 -9.74 3.46 -20.85
C TRP A 168 -10.26 4.90 -20.88
N TYR A 169 -11.57 5.07 -20.81
CA TYR A 169 -12.18 6.40 -20.72
C TYR A 169 -11.74 7.15 -19.46
N GLY A 170 -11.68 6.47 -18.32
CA GLY A 170 -11.16 7.04 -17.08
C GLY A 170 -9.69 7.48 -17.23
N PHE A 171 -8.86 6.63 -17.83
CA PHE A 171 -7.44 6.91 -18.08
C PHE A 171 -7.22 8.19 -18.89
N THR A 172 -8.05 8.47 -19.90
CA THR A 172 -7.93 9.72 -20.69
C THR A 172 -8.33 10.98 -19.92
N HIS A 173 -8.99 10.85 -18.76
CA HIS A 173 -9.46 11.97 -17.94
C HIS A 173 -8.61 12.22 -16.68
N ILE A 174 -7.67 11.32 -16.34
CA ILE A 174 -6.80 11.49 -15.18
C ILE A 174 -5.79 12.61 -15.48
N ARG A 175 -5.80 13.66 -14.66
CA ARG A 175 -4.79 14.73 -14.68
C ARG A 175 -3.81 14.51 -13.53
N PHE A 176 -2.55 14.82 -13.77
CA PHE A 176 -1.52 14.82 -12.74
C PHE A 176 -1.67 16.06 -11.85
N GLU A 177 -1.75 15.87 -10.54
CA GLU A 177 -1.81 16.98 -9.58
C GLU A 177 -0.38 17.29 -9.09
N SER A 178 0.19 18.37 -9.63
CA SER A 178 1.53 18.83 -9.25
C SER A 178 1.56 19.66 -7.96
N ASN A 179 0.40 20.15 -7.50
CA ASN A 179 0.35 21.00 -6.31
C ASN A 179 0.25 20.16 -5.04
N LEU A 180 1.40 19.98 -4.37
CA LEU A 180 1.51 19.23 -3.11
C LEU A 180 0.71 19.85 -1.96
N LEU A 181 0.40 21.15 -2.00
CA LEU A 181 -0.41 21.80 -0.94
C LEU A 181 -1.81 21.18 -0.84
N LYS A 182 -2.35 20.70 -1.96
CA LYS A 182 -3.65 20.01 -1.98
C LYS A 182 -3.63 18.64 -1.28
N LEU A 183 -2.45 18.10 -0.94
CA LEU A 183 -2.32 16.86 -0.17
C LEU A 183 -2.43 17.11 1.34
N GLN A 184 -2.43 18.36 1.79
CA GLN A 184 -2.60 18.71 3.20
C GLN A 184 -4.02 18.37 3.70
N ALA A 185 -4.16 18.20 5.01
CA ALA A 185 -5.44 17.85 5.61
C ALA A 185 -6.41 19.04 5.62
N ASN A 186 -7.62 18.82 5.11
CA ASN A 186 -8.68 19.81 5.11
C ASN A 186 -9.20 20.09 6.54
N GLY A 187 -9.46 21.37 6.85
CA GLY A 187 -10.06 21.79 8.13
C GLY A 187 -9.07 22.11 9.24
N LEU A 188 -7.75 22.06 8.99
CA LEU A 188 -6.75 22.54 9.93
C LEU A 188 -6.60 24.06 9.84
N GLU A 189 -6.57 24.73 10.99
CA GLU A 189 -6.37 26.18 11.07
C GLU A 189 -5.02 26.60 10.43
N SER A 190 -3.95 25.80 10.63
CA SER A 190 -2.64 26.08 10.03
C SER A 190 -2.67 26.10 8.50
N VAL A 191 -3.38 25.17 7.88
CA VAL A 191 -3.53 25.07 6.43
C VAL A 191 -4.38 26.23 5.90
N ALA A 192 -5.43 26.61 6.65
CA ALA A 192 -6.25 27.76 6.29
C ALA A 192 -5.45 29.07 6.32
N TRP A 193 -4.59 29.27 7.33
CA TRP A 193 -3.70 30.44 7.40
C TRP A 193 -2.62 30.43 6.32
N GLU A 194 -2.03 29.27 6.02
CA GLU A 194 -1.06 29.13 4.93
C GLU A 194 -1.67 29.55 3.59
N HIS A 195 -2.85 29.06 3.24
CA HIS A 195 -3.56 29.48 2.03
C HIS A 195 -3.88 30.97 2.02
N ARG A 196 -4.34 31.54 3.14
CA ARG A 196 -4.59 33.00 3.25
C ARG A 196 -3.32 33.82 3.03
N VAL A 197 -2.19 33.40 3.60
CA VAL A 197 -0.91 34.10 3.42
C VAL A 197 -0.43 34.00 1.96
N ILE A 198 -0.63 32.85 1.31
CA ILE A 198 -0.31 32.69 -0.12
C ILE A 198 -1.22 33.57 -0.99
N ASP A 199 -2.52 33.62 -0.69
CA ASP A 199 -3.49 34.39 -1.48
C ASP A 199 -3.32 35.92 -1.28
N ASP A 200 -3.10 36.38 -0.04
CA ASP A 200 -2.93 37.80 0.28
C ASP A 200 -1.50 38.31 0.04
N SER A 201 -0.50 37.43 0.05
CA SER A 201 0.93 37.79 -0.02
C SER A 201 1.74 36.79 -0.85
N ALA A 202 1.25 36.49 -2.06
CA ALA A 202 1.86 35.53 -2.99
C ALA A 202 3.38 35.75 -3.20
N SER A 203 3.84 37.02 -3.25
CA SER A 203 5.26 37.35 -3.45
C SER A 203 6.15 37.10 -2.23
N ALA A 204 5.58 36.97 -1.03
CA ALA A 204 6.32 36.69 0.20
C ALA A 204 6.42 35.18 0.49
N SER A 205 5.43 34.40 0.07
CA SER A 205 5.38 32.95 0.31
C SER A 205 6.02 32.13 -0.81
N TRP A 206 5.88 32.55 -2.08
CA TRP A 206 6.42 31.82 -3.23
C TRP A 206 7.46 32.68 -3.98
N PHE A 207 8.73 32.52 -3.64
CA PHE A 207 9.83 33.26 -4.25
C PHE A 207 11.00 32.34 -4.63
N GLY A 208 11.72 32.71 -5.69
CA GLY A 208 13.03 32.14 -6.00
C GLY A 208 14.13 33.01 -5.40
N ALA A 209 15.09 32.39 -4.71
CA ALA A 209 16.27 33.09 -4.21
C ALA A 209 17.46 32.83 -5.14
N LEU A 210 18.12 33.91 -5.59
CA LEU A 210 19.34 33.86 -6.38
C LEU A 210 20.49 34.44 -5.56
N ILE A 211 21.57 33.69 -5.47
CA ILE A 211 22.77 34.08 -4.73
C ILE A 211 23.85 34.47 -5.75
N VAL A 212 24.39 35.68 -5.62
CA VAL A 212 25.47 36.22 -6.47
C VAL A 212 26.76 36.37 -5.68
N GLY A 213 27.90 36.36 -6.38
CA GLY A 213 29.22 36.40 -5.75
C GLY A 213 29.69 37.81 -5.34
N SER A 214 29.13 38.85 -5.96
CA SER A 214 29.50 40.25 -5.73
C SER A 214 28.27 41.18 -5.78
N MET A 215 28.30 42.28 -5.03
CA MET A 215 27.27 43.32 -5.07
C MET A 215 27.12 43.98 -6.45
N GLU A 216 28.20 44.01 -7.24
CA GLU A 216 28.19 44.59 -8.60
C GLU A 216 27.39 43.75 -9.61
N GLU A 217 27.17 42.47 -9.32
CA GLU A 217 26.39 41.57 -10.18
C GLU A 217 24.87 41.71 -9.96
N ILE A 218 24.44 42.36 -8.86
CA ILE A 218 23.03 42.50 -8.48
C ILE A 218 22.26 43.36 -9.48
N PRO A 219 22.69 44.60 -9.82
CA PRO A 219 21.93 45.45 -10.74
C PRO A 219 21.66 44.81 -12.11
N PRO A 220 22.67 44.27 -12.84
CA PRO A 220 22.42 43.71 -14.16
C PRO A 220 21.55 42.44 -14.13
N LEU A 221 21.62 41.65 -13.04
CA LEU A 221 20.76 40.48 -12.88
C LEU A 221 19.33 40.86 -12.51
N ALA A 222 19.15 41.82 -11.61
CA ALA A 222 17.84 42.31 -11.19
C ALA A 222 17.07 42.91 -12.37
N ASP A 223 17.75 43.69 -13.22
CA ASP A 223 17.13 44.29 -14.40
C ASP A 223 16.70 43.24 -15.44
N ARG A 224 17.53 42.21 -15.65
CA ARG A 224 17.15 41.07 -16.51
C ARG A 224 15.92 40.32 -16.00
N LEU A 225 15.82 40.13 -14.69
CA LEU A 225 14.68 39.44 -14.07
C LEU A 225 13.41 40.28 -14.10
N ARG A 226 13.51 41.59 -13.84
CA ARG A 226 12.38 42.53 -13.94
C ARG A 226 11.84 42.64 -15.37
N ALA A 227 12.69 42.42 -16.38
CA ALA A 227 12.28 42.41 -17.77
C ALA A 227 11.56 41.11 -18.19
N HIS A 228 11.57 40.05 -17.37
CA HIS A 228 10.95 38.77 -17.72
C HIS A 228 9.43 38.79 -17.43
N PRO A 229 8.57 38.37 -18.39
CA PRO A 229 7.11 38.52 -18.28
C PRO A 229 6.48 37.68 -17.15
N GLU A 230 7.15 36.62 -16.71
CA GLU A 230 6.67 35.74 -15.64
C GLU A 230 7.08 36.21 -14.23
N VAL A 231 7.95 37.23 -14.12
CA VAL A 231 8.48 37.71 -12.84
C VAL A 231 7.67 38.92 -12.38
N GLY A 232 6.90 38.78 -11.30
CA GLY A 232 6.08 39.87 -10.77
C GLY A 232 6.86 40.91 -9.96
N GLN A 233 7.79 40.48 -9.10
CA GLN A 233 8.57 41.37 -8.23
C GLN A 233 9.99 40.83 -8.02
N VAL A 234 10.98 41.73 -8.06
CA VAL A 234 12.37 41.44 -7.70
C VAL A 234 12.77 42.35 -6.55
N ARG A 235 13.26 41.78 -5.45
CA ARG A 235 13.82 42.50 -4.31
C ARG A 235 15.27 42.10 -4.13
N SER A 236 16.13 43.08 -3.90
CA SER A 236 17.56 42.89 -3.64
C SER A 236 17.97 43.57 -2.33
N VAL A 237 19.17 43.25 -1.85
CA VAL A 237 19.76 43.93 -0.67
C VAL A 237 19.97 45.43 -0.92
N LEU A 238 20.13 45.85 -2.18
CA LEU A 238 20.28 47.26 -2.55
C LEU A 238 18.96 48.04 -2.41
N ASP A 239 17.81 47.36 -2.44
CA ASP A 239 16.49 47.99 -2.28
C ASP A 239 16.08 48.15 -0.80
N ALA A 240 16.89 47.60 0.14
CA ALA A 240 16.65 47.67 1.58
C ALA A 240 17.36 48.83 2.28
N VAL A 241 18.13 49.63 1.53
CA VAL A 241 18.89 50.81 2.00
C VAL A 241 18.20 52.09 1.57
#